data_AF-I3XBB1-F1
#
_entry.id   AF-I3XBB1-F1
#
_cell.length_a   1.000
_cell.length_b   1.000
_cell.length_c   1.000
_cell.angle_alpha   90.00
_cell.angle_beta   90.00
_cell.angle_gamma   90.00
#
_symmetry.space_group_name_H-M   'P 1'
#
loop_
_entity.id
_entity.type
_entity.pdbx_description
1 polymer ?
#
loop_
_entity_poly.entity_id
_entity_poly.type
_entity_poly.pdbx_seq_one_letter_code
_entity_poly.pdbx_strand_id
1 'polypeptide(L)' 'MNDTPIRKLMTDDDLADRWGCERETVLRRRKVWGLKGVKFGRQWRFRPEDVEECERRRVTAE' A
#
# COMPACT_ATOMS: atom_id res chain seq x y z
N MET A 1 -19.00 4.67 23.15
CA MET A 1 -19.15 4.38 21.70
C MET A 1 -17.76 4.00 21.22
N ASN A 2 -17.52 2.73 20.89
CA ASN A 2 -16.23 2.31 20.35
C ASN A 2 -16.18 2.73 18.88
N ASP A 3 -15.66 3.93 18.62
CA ASP A 3 -15.27 4.35 17.26
C ASP A 3 -13.97 3.62 16.93
N THR A 4 -14.08 2.33 16.57
CA THR A 4 -12.96 1.65 15.96
C THR A 4 -12.84 2.20 14.55
N PRO A 5 -11.79 2.98 14.21
CA PRO A 5 -11.71 3.58 12.90
C PRO A 5 -11.70 2.47 11.86
N ILE A 6 -12.69 2.47 10.97
CA ILE A 6 -12.70 1.59 9.80
C ILE A 6 -11.47 1.99 8.97
N ARG A 7 -10.38 1.25 9.15
CA ARG A 7 -9.13 1.46 8.44
C ARG A 7 -9.40 1.29 6.95
N LYS A 8 -9.50 2.41 6.24
CA LYS A 8 -9.79 2.45 4.81
C LYS A 8 -8.66 1.72 4.07
N LEU A 9 -9.05 0.77 3.20
CA LEU A 9 -8.10 0.11 2.31
C LEU A 9 -7.54 1.13 1.33
N MET A 10 -6.22 1.15 1.16
CA MET A 10 -5.54 2.03 0.23
C MET A 10 -5.56 1.42 -1.17
N THR A 11 -5.75 2.25 -2.20
CA THR A 11 -5.63 1.83 -3.59
C THR A 11 -4.21 1.97 -4.10
N ASP A 12 -3.90 1.39 -5.27
CA ASP A 12 -2.63 1.65 -5.94
C ASP A 12 -2.42 3.12 -6.31
N ASP A 13 -3.50 3.90 -6.44
CA ASP A 13 -3.46 5.35 -6.68
C ASP A 13 -3.14 6.13 -5.39
N ASP A 14 -3.77 5.78 -4.26
CA ASP A 14 -3.43 6.35 -2.95
C ASP A 14 -1.95 6.11 -2.59
N LEU A 15 -1.42 4.92 -2.92
CA LEU A 15 -0.02 4.60 -2.68
C LEU A 15 0.93 5.36 -3.62
N ALA A 16 0.50 5.58 -4.86
CA ALA A 16 1.24 6.36 -5.84
C ALA A 16 1.42 7.80 -5.36
N ASP A 17 0.33 8.43 -4.93
CA ASP A 17 0.33 9.78 -4.34
C ASP A 17 1.19 9.84 -3.06
N ARG A 18 0.95 8.93 -2.11
CA ARG A 18 1.68 8.86 -0.84
C ARG A 18 3.19 8.70 -1.00
N TRP A 19 3.63 7.91 -1.99
CA TRP A 19 5.05 7.67 -2.25
C TRP A 19 5.65 8.62 -3.30
N GLY A 20 4.86 9.57 -3.83
CA GLY A 20 5.31 10.49 -4.88
C GLY A 20 5.79 9.78 -6.14
N CYS A 21 5.14 8.68 -6.53
CA CYS A 21 5.55 7.88 -7.68
C CYS A 21 4.36 7.50 -8.56
N GLU A 22 4.63 7.05 -9.78
CA GLU A 22 3.55 6.65 -10.70
C GLU A 22 2.88 5.35 -10.26
N ARG A 23 1.58 5.22 -10.50
CA ARG A 23 0.79 4.00 -10.26
C ARG A 23 1.43 2.74 -10.88
N GLU A 24 2.00 2.85 -12.08
CA GLU A 24 2.73 1.74 -12.71
C GLU A 24 3.97 1.32 -11.92
N THR A 25 4.67 2.28 -11.31
CA THR A 25 5.80 2.03 -10.42
C THR A 25 5.34 1.26 -9.19
N VAL A 26 4.21 1.63 -8.58
CA VAL A 26 3.61 0.87 -7.47
C VAL A 26 3.30 -0.56 -7.90
N LEU A 27 2.64 -0.74 -9.05
CA LEU A 27 2.23 -2.08 -9.53
C LEU A 27 3.40 -2.99 -9.90
N ARG A 28 4.48 -2.42 -10.45
CA ARG A 28 5.73 -3.16 -10.74
C ARG A 28 6.49 -3.49 -9.47
N ARG A 29 6.68 -2.49 -8.59
CA ARG A 29 7.53 -2.63 -7.41
C ARG A 29 6.86 -3.32 -6.24
N ARG A 30 5.53 -3.38 -6.15
CA ARG A 30 4.82 -4.12 -5.07
C ARG A 30 5.29 -5.57 -4.93
N LYS A 31 5.64 -6.24 -6.04
CA LYS A 31 6.16 -7.61 -6.03
C LYS A 31 7.56 -7.67 -5.41
N VAL A 32 8.39 -6.68 -5.75
CA VAL A 32 9.77 -6.54 -5.23
C VAL A 32 9.75 -6.19 -3.75
N TRP A 33 8.84 -5.31 -3.33
CA TRP A 33 8.67 -4.89 -1.94
C TRP A 33 7.93 -5.92 -1.07
N GLY A 34 7.38 -6.98 -1.67
CA GLY A 34 6.59 -7.98 -0.95
C GLY A 34 5.27 -7.43 -0.39
N LEU A 35 4.75 -6.34 -0.97
CA LEU A 35 3.54 -5.68 -0.50
C LEU A 35 2.32 -6.56 -0.77
N LYS A 36 1.66 -6.99 0.31
CA LYS A 36 0.47 -7.82 0.25
C LYS A 36 -0.76 -6.95 0.01
N GLY A 37 -1.42 -7.18 -1.12
CA GLY A 37 -2.68 -6.55 -1.47
C GLY A 37 -3.67 -7.57 -2.00
N VAL A 38 -4.96 -7.24 -1.94
CA VAL A 38 -6.03 -8.03 -2.53
C VAL A 38 -6.46 -7.35 -3.83
N LYS A 39 -6.49 -8.10 -4.92
CA LYS A 39 -7.00 -7.61 -6.20
C LYS A 39 -8.53 -7.57 -6.14
N PHE A 40 -9.11 -6.39 -6.30
CA PHE A 40 -10.55 -6.19 -6.35
C PHE A 40 -10.95 -5.63 -7.72
N GLY A 41 -11.38 -6.52 -8.62
CA GLY A 41 -11.66 -6.17 -10.01
C GLY A 41 -10.42 -5.67 -10.74
N ARG A 42 -10.42 -4.39 -11.10
CA ARG A 42 -9.32 -3.72 -11.84
C ARG A 42 -8.31 -3.00 -10.94
N GLN A 43 -8.57 -2.91 -9.63
CA GLN A 43 -7.74 -2.17 -8.68
C GLN A 43 -7.15 -3.08 -7.62
N TRP A 44 -6.01 -2.69 -7.05
CA TRP A 44 -5.45 -3.36 -5.89
C TRP A 44 -5.83 -2.61 -4.62
N ARG A 45 -6.25 -3.36 -3.61
CA ARG A 45 -6.55 -2.84 -2.28
C ARG A 45 -5.54 -3.36 -1.28
N PHE A 46 -4.93 -2.45 -0.56
CA PHE A 46 -3.90 -2.72 0.42
C PHE A 46 -4.41 -2.34 1.80
N ARG A 47 -4.14 -3.18 2.80
CA ARG A 47 -4.38 -2.77 4.18
C ARG A 47 -3.31 -1.75 4.58
N PRO A 48 -3.67 -0.70 5.33
CA PRO A 48 -2.69 0.27 5.79
C PRO A 48 -1.56 -0.39 6.58
N GLU A 49 -1.85 -1.44 7.36
CA GLU A 49 -0.84 -2.17 8.13
C GLU A 49 0.22 -2.85 7.24
N ASP A 50 -0.21 -3.47 6.13
CA ASP A 50 0.70 -4.09 5.15
C ASP A 50 1.57 -3.02 4.46
N VAL A 51 1.00 -1.82 4.23
CA VAL A 51 1.70 -0.66 3.64
C VAL A 51 2.72 -0.09 4.61
N GLU A 52 2.33 0.12 5.87
CA GLU A 52 3.22 0.63 6.93
C GLU A 52 4.38 -0.34 7.20
N GLU A 53 4.12 -1.66 7.20
CA GLU A 53 5.17 -2.67 7.31
C GLU A 53 6.13 -2.61 6.11
N CYS A 54 5.59 -2.45 4.90
CA CYS A 54 6.38 -2.28 3.69
C CYS A 54 7.23 -1.01 3.70
N GLU A 55 6.67 0.11 4.18
CA GLU A 55 7.38 1.38 4.34
C GLU A 55 8.50 1.23 5.37
N ARG A 56 8.21 0.63 6.54
CA ARG A 56 9.23 0.36 7.56
C ARG A 56 10.38 -0.47 7.02
N ARG A 57 10.11 -1.58 6.31
CA ARG A 57 11.16 -2.40 5.69
C ARG A 57 12.02 -1.64 4.68
N ARG A 58 11.46 -0.64 4.01
CA ARG A 58 12.20 0.20 3.04
C ARG A 58 13.07 1.23 3.73
N VAL A 59 12.62 1.82 4.83
CA VAL A 59 13.38 2.82 5.60
C VAL A 59 14.58 2.19 6.33
N THR A 60 14.50 0.94 6.79
CA THR A 60 15.62 0.28 7.49
C THR A 60 16.78 -0.15 6.58
N ALA A 61 16.70 0.09 5.27
CA ALA A 61 17.74 -0.25 4.31
C ALA A 61 18.69 0.93 3.97
N GLU A 62 18.56 2.08 4.66
CA GLU A 62 19.49 3.22 4.61
C GLU A 62 20.52 3.18 5.74
#